data_AF-A0A7Y1MPS7-F1
#
_entry.id   AF-A0A7Y1MPS7-F1
#
_cell.length_a   1.000
_cell.length_b   1.000
_cell.length_c   1.000
_cell.angle_alpha   90.00
_cell.angle_beta   90.00
_cell.angle_gamma   90.00
#
_symmetry.space_group_name_H-M   'P 1'
#
loop_
_entity.id
_entity.type
_entity.pdbx_description
1 polymer ?
#
loop_
_entity_poly.entity_id
_entity_poly.type
_entity_poly.pdbx_seq_one_letter_code
_entity_poly.pdbx_strand_id
1 'polypeptide(L)'
;MDYERLPSTWVIEEARAFLRAAQILEQGASNGDFHLYWPAVMNSALVSELLLKSFLVEADPRFPRSEYDPEGHLRLVAGLPGNRHGLMDLYNAIPIELANQLRETSERLAPGFQLEKWITASSKLFVGTRYPYEANSVQAVDLDVLKLAPHLDQVLEEMTRQPVSARL
;
A
#
# COMPACT_ATOMS: atom_id res chain seq x y z
N MET A 1 -22.81 -4.46 14.20
CA MET A 1 -22.09 -4.14 12.97
C MET A 1 -20.77 -4.83 13.05
N ASP A 2 -20.48 -5.71 12.09
CA ASP A 2 -19.16 -6.31 11.99
C ASP A 2 -18.18 -5.20 11.66
N TYR A 3 -17.30 -4.88 12.61
CA TYR A 3 -16.24 -3.92 12.38
C TYR A 3 -15.14 -4.61 11.58
N GLU A 4 -14.70 -3.97 10.48
CA GLU A 4 -13.52 -4.43 9.75
C GLU A 4 -12.30 -4.28 10.64
N ARG A 5 -11.50 -5.35 10.78
CA ARG A 5 -10.25 -5.29 11.54
C ARG A 5 -9.22 -4.52 10.73
N LEU A 6 -8.58 -3.52 11.35
CA LEU A 6 -7.54 -2.72 10.72
C LEU A 6 -6.15 -3.11 11.22
N PRO A 7 -5.11 -3.05 10.36
CA PRO A 7 -5.22 -2.91 8.91
C PRO A 7 -5.93 -4.12 8.27
N SER A 8 -6.73 -3.89 7.24
CA SER A 8 -7.55 -4.93 6.60
C SER A 8 -6.68 -5.93 5.86
N THR A 9 -6.71 -7.18 6.33
CA THR A 9 -5.98 -8.28 5.69
C THR A 9 -6.47 -8.55 4.28
N TRP A 10 -7.74 -8.29 3.98
CA TRP A 10 -8.27 -8.43 2.63
C TRP A 10 -7.56 -7.48 1.66
N VAL A 11 -7.52 -6.18 1.98
CA VAL A 11 -6.84 -5.19 1.14
C VAL A 11 -5.34 -5.49 1.00
N ILE A 12 -4.70 -6.00 2.05
CA ILE A 12 -3.30 -6.42 2.03
C ILE A 12 -3.08 -7.57 1.02
N GLU A 13 -3.92 -8.60 1.05
CA GLU A 13 -3.81 -9.72 0.10
C GLU A 13 -4.03 -9.28 -1.35
N GLU A 14 -4.97 -8.35 -1.60
CA GLU A 14 -5.13 -7.77 -2.94
C GLU A 14 -3.90 -6.99 -3.39
N ALA A 15 -3.28 -6.23 -2.49
CA ALA A 15 -2.05 -5.49 -2.79
C ALA A 15 -0.89 -6.43 -3.16
N ARG A 16 -0.78 -7.61 -2.53
CA ARG A 16 0.29 -8.59 -2.78
C ARG A 16 0.31 -9.12 -4.22
N ALA A 17 -0.84 -9.18 -4.89
CA ALA A 17 -0.88 -9.55 -6.31
C ALA A 17 -0.10 -8.53 -7.18
N PHE A 18 -0.31 -7.24 -6.93
CA PHE A 18 0.40 -6.16 -7.63
C PHE A 18 1.87 -6.06 -7.19
N LEU A 19 2.18 -6.38 -5.93
CA LEU A 19 3.57 -6.41 -5.44
C LEU A 19 4.37 -7.47 -6.19
N ARG A 20 3.80 -8.66 -6.34
CA ARG A 20 4.42 -9.73 -7.11
C ARG A 20 4.63 -9.33 -8.57
N ALA A 21 3.66 -8.65 -9.18
CA ALA A 21 3.81 -8.13 -10.53
C ALA A 21 4.95 -7.09 -10.63
N ALA A 22 5.02 -6.14 -9.68
CA ALA A 22 6.08 -5.14 -9.61
C ALA A 22 7.47 -5.78 -9.54
N GLN A 23 7.64 -6.80 -8.69
CA GLN A 23 8.92 -7.51 -8.51
C GLN A 23 9.34 -8.31 -9.76
N ILE A 24 8.39 -8.95 -10.45
CA ILE A 24 8.68 -9.64 -11.73
C ILE A 24 9.16 -8.63 -12.78
N LEU A 25 8.50 -7.47 -12.87
CA LEU A 25 8.87 -6.40 -13.80
C LEU A 25 10.23 -5.79 -13.46
N GLU A 26 10.51 -5.53 -12.18
CA GLU A 26 11.80 -5.04 -11.70
C GLU A 26 12.94 -6.03 -12.02
N GLN A 27 12.70 -7.33 -11.82
CA GLN A 27 13.68 -8.36 -12.15
C GLN A 27 13.92 -8.43 -13.67
N GLY A 28 12.87 -8.34 -14.48
CA GLY A 28 12.98 -8.24 -15.93
C GLY A 28 13.79 -7.01 -16.37
N ALA A 29 13.55 -5.87 -15.72
CA ALA A 29 14.29 -4.63 -15.96
C ALA A 29 15.78 -4.77 -15.63
N SER A 30 16.07 -5.38 -14.49
CA SER A 30 17.43 -5.66 -14.03
C SER A 30 18.18 -6.64 -14.95
N ASN A 31 17.44 -7.48 -15.68
CA ASN A 31 17.99 -8.44 -16.65
C ASN A 31 18.21 -7.83 -18.06
N GLY A 32 18.01 -6.52 -18.22
CA GLY A 32 18.38 -5.78 -19.43
C GLY A 32 17.20 -5.14 -20.18
N ASP A 33 15.95 -5.43 -19.80
CA ASP A 33 14.78 -4.74 -20.38
C ASP A 33 14.39 -3.51 -19.55
N PHE A 34 15.23 -2.47 -19.60
CA PHE A 34 15.09 -1.26 -18.79
C PHE A 34 13.73 -0.56 -18.90
N HIS A 35 12.96 -0.82 -19.97
CA HIS A 35 11.61 -0.26 -20.13
C HIS A 35 10.64 -0.79 -19.08
N LEU A 36 10.93 -1.93 -18.45
CA LEU A 36 10.11 -2.53 -17.40
C LEU A 36 10.21 -1.81 -16.05
N TYR A 37 11.18 -0.91 -15.85
CA TYR A 37 11.26 -0.13 -14.60
C TYR A 37 10.04 0.78 -14.39
N TRP A 38 9.53 1.42 -15.46
CA TRP A 38 8.36 2.29 -15.35
C TRP A 38 7.09 1.55 -14.90
N PRO A 39 6.68 0.42 -15.52
CA PRO A 39 5.56 -0.35 -15.02
C PRO A 39 5.85 -1.00 -13.66
N ALA A 40 7.10 -1.36 -13.32
CA ALA A 40 7.45 -1.82 -11.97
C ALA A 40 7.19 -0.74 -10.91
N VAL A 41 7.66 0.49 -11.15
CA VAL A 41 7.45 1.66 -10.29
C VAL A 41 5.96 1.98 -10.16
N MET A 42 5.22 1.95 -11.26
CA MET A 42 3.77 2.20 -11.25
C MET A 42 3.04 1.18 -10.37
N ASN A 43 3.35 -0.11 -10.52
CA ASN A 43 2.74 -1.16 -9.69
C ASN A 43 3.17 -1.03 -8.22
N SER A 44 4.44 -0.74 -7.94
CA SER A 44 4.92 -0.53 -6.57
C SER A 44 4.22 0.67 -5.89
N ALA A 45 3.97 1.75 -6.63
CA ALA A 45 3.20 2.89 -6.13
C ALA A 45 1.73 2.52 -5.84
N LEU A 46 1.08 1.74 -6.72
CA LEU A 46 -0.27 1.21 -6.47
C LEU A 46 -0.32 0.32 -5.24
N VAL A 47 0.66 -0.56 -5.06
CA VAL A 47 0.77 -1.42 -3.87
C VAL A 47 0.87 -0.57 -2.62
N SER A 48 1.76 0.43 -2.62
CA SER A 48 1.91 1.35 -1.49
C SER A 48 0.60 2.07 -1.17
N GLU A 49 -0.18 2.45 -2.18
CA GLU A 49 -1.51 3.04 -2.02
C GLU A 49 -2.49 2.07 -1.35
N LEU A 50 -2.58 0.83 -1.84
CA LEU A 50 -3.47 -0.19 -1.28
C LEU A 50 -3.09 -0.55 0.17
N LEU A 51 -1.80 -0.72 0.44
CA LEU A 51 -1.29 -1.03 1.78
C LEU A 51 -1.61 0.10 2.77
N LEU A 52 -1.49 1.37 2.38
CA LEU A 52 -1.91 2.50 3.22
C LEU A 52 -3.44 2.57 3.36
N LYS A 53 -4.19 2.25 2.30
CA LYS A 53 -5.66 2.17 2.35
C LYS A 53 -6.17 1.06 3.25
N SER A 54 -5.39 0.01 3.49
CA SER A 54 -5.77 -1.07 4.42
C SER A 54 -6.10 -0.55 5.83
N PHE A 55 -5.56 0.60 6.24
CA PHE A 55 -5.87 1.27 7.51
C PHE A 55 -7.16 2.12 7.48
N LEU A 56 -7.73 2.34 6.31
CA LEU A 56 -8.72 3.40 6.05
C LEU A 56 -9.96 2.88 5.34
N VAL A 57 -10.27 1.59 5.52
CA VAL A 57 -11.46 0.94 4.96
C VAL A 57 -12.47 0.62 6.05
N GLU A 58 -13.73 0.53 5.64
CA GLU A 58 -14.85 0.08 6.45
C GLU A 58 -15.78 -0.78 5.59
N ALA A 59 -16.62 -1.60 6.23
CA ALA A 59 -17.68 -2.31 5.53
C ALA A 59 -18.59 -1.32 4.79
N ASP A 60 -18.89 -1.57 3.52
CA ASP A 60 -19.80 -0.74 2.74
C ASP A 60 -21.25 -1.08 3.13
N PRO A 61 -21.99 -0.16 3.79
CA PRO A 61 -23.36 -0.42 4.21
C PRO A 61 -24.33 -0.61 3.03
N ARG A 62 -23.93 -0.25 1.80
CA ARG A 62 -24.73 -0.46 0.58
C ARG A 62 -24.62 -1.89 0.05
N PHE A 63 -23.55 -2.59 0.41
CA PHE A 63 -23.26 -3.96 -0.01
C PHE A 63 -22.81 -4.77 1.22
N PRO A 64 -23.71 -4.96 2.20
CA PRO A 64 -23.38 -5.64 3.44
C PRO A 64 -23.21 -7.14 3.20
N ARG A 65 -22.49 -7.79 4.12
CA ARG A 65 -22.41 -9.25 4.20
C ARG A 65 -23.81 -9.86 4.28
N SER A 66 -24.04 -10.92 3.52
CA SER A 66 -25.31 -11.65 3.45
C SER A 66 -25.05 -13.16 3.29
N GLU A 67 -26.11 -13.97 3.36
CA GLU A 67 -26.00 -15.42 3.12
C GLU A 67 -25.51 -15.77 1.71
N TYR A 68 -25.75 -14.89 0.72
CA TYR A 68 -25.32 -15.06 -0.67
C TYR A 68 -24.00 -14.37 -1.00
N ASP A 69 -23.53 -13.48 -0.11
CA ASP A 69 -22.28 -12.74 -0.22
C ASP A 69 -21.68 -12.59 1.18
N PRO A 70 -20.99 -13.63 1.69
CA PRO A 70 -20.50 -13.65 3.07
C PRO A 70 -19.33 -12.69 3.29
N GLU A 71 -18.66 -12.24 2.24
CA GLU A 71 -17.53 -11.31 2.31
C GLU A 71 -18.03 -9.85 2.34
N GLY A 72 -19.11 -9.57 1.60
CA GLY A 72 -19.64 -8.22 1.44
C GLY A 72 -18.67 -7.36 0.64
N HIS A 73 -18.70 -6.04 0.86
CA HIS A 73 -17.72 -5.14 0.25
C HIS A 73 -17.12 -4.18 1.26
N LEU A 74 -15.89 -3.74 0.97
CA LEU A 74 -15.24 -2.66 1.68
C LEU A 74 -15.29 -1.36 0.88
N ARG A 75 -15.30 -0.24 1.58
CA ARG A 75 -15.13 1.09 1.01
C ARG A 75 -14.11 1.87 1.83
N LEU A 76 -13.52 2.91 1.23
CA LEU A 76 -12.75 3.88 2.02
C LEU A 76 -13.68 4.63 2.98
N VAL A 77 -13.18 4.91 4.19
CA VAL A 77 -13.90 5.69 5.20
C VAL A 77 -14.33 7.05 4.63
N ALA A 78 -15.53 7.48 5.00
CA ALA A 78 -16.05 8.76 4.54
C ALA A 78 -15.23 9.94 5.10
N GLY A 79 -15.13 11.02 4.31
CA GLY A 79 -14.49 12.26 4.78
C GLY A 79 -12.96 12.29 4.74
N LEU A 80 -12.30 11.29 4.12
CA LEU A 80 -10.86 11.37 3.88
C LEU A 80 -10.48 12.66 3.13
N PRO A 81 -9.48 13.43 3.61
CA PRO A 81 -9.00 14.62 2.93
C PRO A 81 -8.23 14.26 1.65
N GLY A 82 -8.07 15.25 0.76
CA GLY A 82 -7.27 15.11 -0.46
C GLY A 82 -7.95 14.31 -1.58
N ASN A 83 -7.15 13.85 -2.55
CA ASN A 83 -7.65 13.15 -3.75
C ASN A 83 -7.81 11.63 -3.54
N ARG A 84 -7.62 11.12 -2.31
CA ARG A 84 -7.71 9.69 -1.94
C ARG A 84 -6.70 8.76 -2.62
N HIS A 85 -5.70 9.32 -3.29
CA HIS A 85 -4.63 8.61 -3.98
C HIS A 85 -3.23 9.10 -3.54
N GLY A 86 -3.13 10.28 -2.94
CA GLY A 86 -1.87 10.79 -2.38
C GLY A 86 -1.40 9.93 -1.22
N LEU A 87 -0.25 9.26 -1.36
CA LEU A 87 0.27 8.36 -0.32
C LEU A 87 0.50 9.08 1.01
N MET A 88 1.03 10.31 0.99
CA MET A 88 1.23 11.08 2.22
C MET A 88 -0.10 11.53 2.85
N ASP A 89 -1.11 11.85 2.05
CA ASP A 89 -2.46 12.19 2.56
C ASP A 89 -3.09 10.96 3.22
N LEU A 90 -2.94 9.78 2.63
CA LEU A 90 -3.38 8.51 3.20
C LEU A 90 -2.64 8.20 4.50
N TYR A 91 -1.30 8.31 4.51
CA TYR A 91 -0.48 8.09 5.70
C TYR A 91 -0.89 8.99 6.87
N ASN A 92 -1.09 10.29 6.59
CA ASN A 92 -1.52 11.25 7.61
C ASN A 92 -2.96 11.04 8.10
N ALA A 93 -3.79 10.32 7.34
CA ALA A 93 -5.15 9.99 7.73
C ALA A 93 -5.24 8.72 8.61
N ILE A 94 -4.16 7.95 8.72
CA ILE A 94 -4.12 6.74 9.57
C ILE A 94 -4.35 7.17 11.04
N PRO A 95 -5.23 6.48 11.79
CA PRO A 95 -5.40 6.73 13.23
C PRO A 95 -4.06 6.69 13.97
N ILE A 96 -3.83 7.64 14.89
CA ILE A 96 -2.52 7.88 15.47
C ILE A 96 -1.91 6.64 16.14
N GLU A 97 -2.74 5.80 16.77
CA GLU A 97 -2.31 4.56 17.41
C GLU A 97 -1.76 3.56 16.38
N LEU A 98 -2.44 3.41 15.24
CA LEU A 98 -2.01 2.52 14.15
C LEU A 98 -0.79 3.09 13.42
N ALA A 99 -0.72 4.41 13.25
CA ALA A 99 0.44 5.08 12.67
C ALA A 99 1.69 4.92 13.56
N ASN A 100 1.52 4.97 14.89
CA ASN A 100 2.61 4.68 15.82
C ASN A 100 3.08 3.23 15.69
N GLN A 101 2.16 2.26 15.68
CA GLN A 101 2.50 0.85 15.50
C GLN A 101 3.21 0.58 14.17
N LEU A 102 2.76 1.22 13.08
CA LEU A 102 3.38 1.16 11.76
C LEU A 102 4.84 1.65 11.81
N ARG A 103 5.08 2.82 12.42
CA ARG A 103 6.43 3.40 12.56
C ARG A 103 7.34 2.55 13.44
N GLU A 104 6.85 2.09 14.59
CA GLU A 104 7.59 1.25 15.52
C GLU A 104 7.96 -0.10 14.88
N THR A 105 7.03 -0.71 14.14
CA THR A 105 7.28 -1.97 13.43
C THR A 105 8.25 -1.76 12.28
N SER A 106 8.11 -0.66 11.52
CA SER A 106 9.04 -0.27 10.46
C SER A 106 10.47 -0.11 11.00
N GLU A 107 10.66 0.65 12.07
CA GLU A 107 11.98 0.88 12.68
C GLU A 107 12.58 -0.41 13.24
N ARG A 108 11.76 -1.28 13.82
CA ARG A 108 12.22 -2.58 14.32
C ARG A 108 12.67 -3.52 13.20
N LEU A 109 11.94 -3.58 12.09
CA LEU A 109 12.26 -4.48 10.96
C LEU A 109 13.45 -3.96 10.13
N ALA A 110 13.53 -2.65 9.93
CA ALA A 110 14.62 -2.01 9.19
C ALA A 110 15.05 -0.71 9.89
N PRO A 111 15.95 -0.78 10.88
CA PRO A 111 16.42 0.40 11.59
C PRO A 111 16.99 1.48 10.66
N GLY A 112 16.54 2.72 10.84
CA GLY A 112 16.94 3.85 9.99
C GLY A 112 16.27 3.89 8.61
N PHE A 113 15.30 3.03 8.33
CA PHE A 113 14.48 3.15 7.13
C PHE A 113 13.63 4.42 7.21
N GLN A 114 13.88 5.36 6.29
CA GLN A 114 13.19 6.66 6.27
C GLN A 114 11.79 6.52 5.66
N LEU A 115 10.85 5.93 6.40
CA LEU A 115 9.50 5.58 5.94
C LEU A 115 8.78 6.77 5.28
N GLU A 116 8.65 7.89 5.99
CA GLU A 116 7.93 9.08 5.51
C GLU A 116 8.60 9.71 4.28
N LYS A 117 9.94 9.65 4.19
CA LYS A 117 10.67 10.09 3.00
C LYS A 117 10.25 9.27 1.78
N TRP A 118 10.20 7.95 1.91
CA TRP A 118 9.88 7.06 0.79
C TRP A 118 8.40 7.15 0.40
N ILE A 119 7.50 7.30 1.37
CA ILE A 119 6.07 7.59 1.12
C ILE A 119 5.94 8.90 0.32
N THR A 120 6.66 9.95 0.72
CA THR A 120 6.66 11.24 0.04
C THR A 120 7.21 11.12 -1.38
N ALA A 121 8.35 10.44 -1.56
CA ALA A 121 8.97 10.23 -2.86
C ALA A 121 8.06 9.43 -3.83
N SER A 122 7.27 8.51 -3.28
CA SER A 122 6.37 7.65 -4.07
C SER A 122 5.00 8.27 -4.37
N SER A 123 4.64 9.37 -3.68
CA SER A 123 3.28 9.95 -3.68
C SER A 123 2.77 10.41 -5.05
N LYS A 124 3.66 10.70 -6.00
CA LYS A 124 3.29 11.15 -7.36
C LYS A 124 3.57 10.12 -8.45
N LEU A 125 4.15 8.97 -8.10
CA LEU A 125 4.63 8.01 -9.09
C LEU A 125 3.46 7.33 -9.80
N PHE A 126 2.42 6.89 -9.07
CA PHE A 126 1.29 6.18 -9.69
C PHE A 126 0.64 6.96 -10.84
N VAL A 127 0.44 8.27 -10.68
CA VAL A 127 -0.12 9.12 -11.74
C VAL A 127 0.96 9.56 -12.72
N GLY A 128 2.12 9.98 -12.21
CA GLY A 128 3.17 10.64 -12.97
C GLY A 128 3.96 9.73 -13.92
N THR A 129 3.93 8.40 -13.72
CA THR A 129 4.61 7.43 -14.60
C THR A 129 3.73 6.89 -15.73
N ARG A 130 2.43 7.19 -15.75
CA ARG A 130 1.49 6.63 -16.76
C ARG A 130 1.60 7.31 -18.12
N TYR A 131 1.87 8.61 -18.12
CA TYR A 131 1.85 9.43 -19.33
C TYR A 131 3.17 10.20 -19.45
N PRO A 132 4.30 9.52 -19.70
CA PRO A 132 5.62 10.17 -19.80
C PRO A 132 5.71 11.18 -20.94
N TYR A 133 4.74 11.17 -21.87
CA TYR A 133 4.62 12.14 -22.96
C TYR A 133 3.87 13.43 -22.57
N GLU A 134 3.22 13.48 -21.40
CA GLU A 134 2.53 14.69 -20.94
C GLU A 134 3.50 15.70 -20.32
N ALA A 135 3.18 16.98 -20.46
CA ALA A 135 3.91 18.05 -19.77
C ALA A 135 3.82 17.86 -18.26
N ASN A 136 4.96 17.99 -17.56
CA ASN A 136 5.12 17.76 -16.10
C ASN A 136 5.02 16.30 -15.65
N SER A 137 5.09 15.33 -16.56
CA SER A 137 5.23 13.91 -16.21
C SER A 137 6.58 13.61 -15.55
N VAL A 138 6.66 12.49 -14.84
CA VAL A 138 7.90 12.07 -14.18
C VAL A 138 8.90 11.64 -15.24
N GLN A 139 10.01 12.38 -15.34
CA GLN A 139 11.05 12.15 -16.36
C GLN A 139 12.17 11.22 -15.89
N ALA A 140 12.35 11.11 -14.58
CA ALA A 140 13.33 10.23 -13.96
C ALA A 140 12.78 9.74 -12.61
N VAL A 141 13.18 8.54 -12.21
CA VAL A 141 12.78 7.93 -10.95
C VAL A 141 14.01 7.38 -10.25
N ASP A 142 14.14 7.69 -8.96
CA ASP A 142 15.08 7.00 -8.09
C ASP A 142 14.54 5.60 -7.84
N LEU A 143 15.25 4.55 -8.30
CA LEU A 143 14.79 3.18 -8.19
C LEU A 143 14.67 2.70 -6.73
N ASP A 144 15.26 3.41 -5.77
CA ASP A 144 15.09 3.11 -4.34
C ASP A 144 13.63 3.23 -3.88
N VAL A 145 12.76 3.93 -4.62
CA VAL A 145 11.31 3.94 -4.36
C VAL A 145 10.68 2.55 -4.45
N LEU A 146 11.29 1.62 -5.19
CA LEU A 146 10.84 0.22 -5.29
C LEU A 146 10.98 -0.53 -3.95
N LYS A 147 11.77 -0.01 -3.00
CA LYS A 147 11.93 -0.60 -1.67
C LYS A 147 10.73 -0.35 -0.75
N LEU A 148 9.91 0.67 -1.02
CA LEU A 148 8.80 1.06 -0.13
C LEU A 148 7.73 -0.03 -0.03
N ALA A 149 7.21 -0.50 -1.16
CA ALA A 149 6.10 -1.44 -1.17
C ALA A 149 6.44 -2.79 -0.49
N PRO A 150 7.59 -3.44 -0.77
CA PRO A 150 8.02 -4.63 -0.04
C PRO A 150 8.17 -4.38 1.46
N HIS A 151 8.70 -3.22 1.85
CA HIS A 151 8.87 -2.86 3.27
C HIS A 151 7.52 -2.71 3.98
N LEU A 152 6.57 -1.99 3.35
CA LEU A 152 5.21 -1.85 3.88
C LEU A 152 4.50 -3.20 4.02
N ASP A 153 4.66 -4.11 3.05
CA ASP A 153 4.05 -5.45 3.09
C ASP A 153 4.58 -6.26 4.29
N GLN A 154 5.89 -6.25 4.53
CA GLN A 154 6.50 -6.93 5.69
C GLN A 154 6.03 -6.35 7.02
N VAL A 155 5.95 -5.02 7.12
CA VAL A 155 5.44 -4.33 8.31
C VAL A 155 3.99 -4.74 8.57
N LEU A 156 3.15 -4.75 7.54
CA LEU A 156 1.73 -5.10 7.67
C LEU A 156 1.51 -6.59 7.97
N GLU A 157 2.34 -7.47 7.42
CA GLU A 157 2.34 -8.89 7.78
C GLU A 157 2.61 -9.06 9.28
N GLU A 158 3.60 -8.36 9.81
CA GLU A 158 3.98 -8.41 11.22
C GLU A 158 2.88 -7.82 12.14
N MET A 159 2.25 -6.71 11.74
CA MET A 159 1.16 -6.09 12.48
C MET A 159 -0.12 -6.95 12.50
N THR A 160 -0.37 -7.72 11.45
CA THR A 160 -1.58 -8.55 11.31
C THR A 160 -1.40 -9.99 11.78
N ARG A 161 -0.16 -10.43 12.02
CA ARG A 161 0.15 -11.77 12.53
C ARG A 161 -0.59 -12.01 13.85
N GLN A 162 -1.51 -12.98 13.85
CA GLN A 162 -2.19 -13.37 15.08
C GLN A 162 -1.19 -14.10 16.00
N PRO A 163 -1.23 -13.86 17.32
CA PRO A 163 -0.45 -14.65 18.26
C PRO A 163 -0.86 -16.12 18.17
N VAL A 164 0.12 -17.01 18.09
CA VAL A 164 -0.03 -18.46 17.90
C VAL A 164 -0.89 -19.13 19.00
N SER A 165 -1.16 -18.44 20.11
CA SER A 165 -1.92 -18.95 21.26
C SER A 165 -3.45 -19.00 21.10
N ALA A 166 -4.02 -18.65 19.95
CA ALA A 166 -5.48 -18.71 19.73
C ALA A 166 -5.99 -20.02 19.08
N ARG A 167 -5.13 -21.05 18.99
CA ARG A 167 -5.49 -22.39 18.50
C ARG A 167 -5.10 -23.47 19.50
N LEU A 168 -5.78 -23.51 20.65
CA LEU A 168 -5.91 -24.69 21.51
C LEU A 168 -7.34 -24.74 22.05
#